data_AF-A0A819X1N7-F1
#
_entry.id   AF-A0A819X1N7-F1
#
_cell.length_a   1.000
_cell.length_b   1.000
_cell.length_c   1.000
_cell.angle_alpha   90.00
_cell.angle_beta   90.00
_cell.angle_gamma   90.00
#
_symmetry.space_group_name_H-M   'P 1'
#
loop_
_entity.id
_entity.type
_entity.pdbx_description
1 polymer ?
#
loop_
_entity_poly.entity_id
_entity_poly.type
_entity_poly.pdbx_seq_one_letter_code
_entity_poly.pdbx_strand_id
1 'polypeptide(L)'
;MLFGIFILLLIFCSKIKSQIQKHDPDCDLNITQLIQSKGYPCEEYKILTNDGYILGVFRIPYGRNGSLSTIGRPVLLQHGLLDSATTWVMNFPDQSLGYILADAGYDVWLGNVRGNYYSRAHTKYDPNHDEEFWDFSWDDMARDDLPSMIYYILNMTQHAQIGYIGHSQGTMIGFAGFGHPDSILQNSVSFYGALAPVAHLGHIRSPIRYLSSTTKELELYWHLLFGRNEFLPSSYIIKWLGIFACGEIILDHILCQNILFILCGPEKKNMNETRIP
;
A
#
# COMPACT_ATOMS: atom_id res chain seq x y z
N MET A 1 -33.12 24.09 36.74
CA MET A 1 -32.79 24.06 35.30
C MET A 1 -31.29 23.94 35.04
N LEU A 2 -30.43 24.77 35.67
CA LEU A 2 -28.97 24.73 35.52
C LEU A 2 -28.29 23.43 36.03
N PHE A 3 -28.80 22.82 37.10
CA PHE A 3 -28.22 21.60 37.68
C PHE A 3 -28.41 20.35 36.79
N GLY A 4 -29.53 20.27 36.06
CA GLY A 4 -29.79 19.18 35.11
C GLY A 4 -28.94 19.27 33.84
N ILE A 5 -28.63 20.49 33.40
CA ILE A 5 -27.73 20.75 32.25
C ILE A 5 -26.29 20.36 32.60
N PHE A 6 -25.85 20.60 33.84
CA PHE A 6 -24.51 20.21 34.31
C PHE A 6 -24.33 18.68 34.41
N ILE A 7 -25.36 17.95 34.87
CA ILE A 7 -25.34 16.49 34.89
C ILE A 7 -25.40 15.92 33.47
N LEU A 8 -26.20 16.50 32.57
CA LEU A 8 -26.22 16.14 31.15
C LEU A 8 -24.85 16.39 30.49
N LEU A 9 -24.20 17.52 30.76
CA LEU A 9 -22.85 17.82 30.26
C LEU A 9 -21.78 16.89 30.84
N LEU A 10 -21.88 16.48 32.11
CA LEU A 10 -20.97 15.51 32.72
C LEU A 10 -21.19 14.09 32.17
N ILE A 11 -22.43 13.68 31.93
CA ILE A 11 -22.77 12.41 31.26
C ILE A 11 -22.36 12.44 29.79
N PHE A 12 -22.49 13.59 29.13
CA PHE A 12 -22.02 13.80 27.76
C PHE A 12 -20.50 13.78 27.69
N CYS A 13 -19.79 14.47 28.60
CA CYS A 13 -18.33 14.43 28.72
C CYS A 13 -17.80 13.03 29.13
N SER A 14 -18.50 12.28 29.97
CA SER A 14 -18.10 10.92 30.32
C SER A 14 -18.35 9.94 29.18
N LYS A 15 -19.42 10.14 28.38
CA LYS A 15 -19.63 9.40 27.12
C LYS A 15 -18.60 9.76 26.04
N ILE A 16 -18.23 11.04 25.90
CA ILE A 16 -17.15 11.50 25.01
C ILE A 16 -15.82 10.88 25.42
N LYS A 17 -15.48 10.86 26.72
CA LYS A 17 -14.29 10.16 27.22
C LYS A 17 -14.30 8.65 26.98
N SER A 18 -15.49 8.02 26.89
CA SER A 18 -15.61 6.59 26.60
C SER A 18 -15.57 6.23 25.12
N GLN A 19 -15.62 7.22 24.23
CA GLN A 19 -15.63 7.04 22.77
C GLN A 19 -14.39 7.56 22.04
N ILE A 20 -13.37 8.02 22.77
CA ILE A 20 -12.03 8.14 22.19
C ILE A 20 -11.56 6.70 21.96
N GLN A 21 -11.69 6.24 20.72
CA GLN A 21 -11.13 4.98 20.26
C GLN A 21 -9.67 4.93 20.71
N LYS A 22 -9.33 3.89 21.48
CA LYS A 22 -8.00 3.75 22.06
C LYS A 22 -6.99 3.73 20.91
N HIS A 23 -6.13 4.76 20.84
CA HIS A 23 -5.08 4.90 19.83
C HIS A 23 -4.41 3.56 19.58
N ASP A 24 -4.50 3.07 18.36
CA ASP A 24 -3.92 1.78 17.99
C ASP A 24 -2.39 1.94 17.96
N PRO A 25 -1.64 1.21 18.80
CA PRO A 25 -0.19 1.35 18.84
C PRO A 25 0.47 0.97 17.51
N ASP A 26 -0.20 0.22 16.63
CA ASP A 26 0.32 -0.11 15.31
C ASP A 26 0.44 1.12 14.40
N CYS A 27 -0.32 2.21 14.66
CA CYS A 27 -0.26 3.46 13.88
C CYS A 27 1.11 4.16 13.96
N ASP A 28 1.87 3.91 15.02
CA ASP A 28 3.19 4.53 15.24
C ASP A 28 4.35 3.67 14.73
N LEU A 29 4.06 2.45 14.27
CA LEU A 29 5.09 1.49 13.85
C LEU A 29 5.41 1.65 12.36
N ASN A 30 6.69 1.56 12.01
CA ASN A 30 7.06 1.24 10.63
C ASN A 30 6.74 -0.23 10.33
N ILE A 31 6.74 -0.61 9.05
CA ILE A 31 6.34 -1.97 8.63
C ILE A 31 7.21 -3.07 9.26
N THR A 32 8.52 -2.85 9.44
CA THR A 32 9.41 -3.81 10.11
C THR A 32 9.01 -4.01 11.56
N GLN A 33 8.77 -2.92 12.30
CA GLN A 33 8.30 -2.96 13.67
C GLN A 33 6.91 -3.60 13.77
N LEU A 34 6.03 -3.33 12.81
CA LEU A 34 4.70 -3.91 12.74
C LEU A 34 4.76 -5.43 12.58
N ILE A 35 5.58 -5.93 11.65
CA ILE A 35 5.79 -7.37 11.41
C ILE A 35 6.39 -8.04 12.65
N GLN A 36 7.42 -7.42 13.24
CA GLN A 36 8.09 -7.94 14.43
C GLN A 36 7.19 -7.93 15.67
N SER A 37 6.32 -6.92 15.83
CA SER A 37 5.38 -6.85 16.96
C SER A 37 4.35 -7.99 16.93
N LYS A 38 4.08 -8.55 15.75
CA LYS A 38 3.23 -9.74 15.58
C LYS A 38 3.99 -11.07 15.69
N GLY A 39 5.29 -11.03 15.96
CA GLY A 39 6.14 -12.20 16.20
C GLY A 39 6.77 -12.83 14.96
N TYR A 40 6.80 -12.13 13.82
CA TYR A 40 7.39 -12.63 12.58
C TYR A 40 8.80 -12.08 12.34
N PRO A 41 9.69 -12.84 11.68
CA PRO A 41 10.95 -12.28 11.16
C PRO A 41 10.65 -11.26 10.05
N CYS A 42 11.47 -10.21 9.98
CA CYS A 42 11.39 -9.21 8.92
C CYS A 42 12.80 -8.86 8.43
N GLU A 43 13.03 -9.01 7.14
CA GLU A 43 14.25 -8.59 6.45
C GLU A 43 13.92 -7.41 5.51
N GLU A 44 14.86 -6.47 5.37
CA GLU A 44 14.71 -5.28 4.52
C GLU A 44 15.73 -5.29 3.40
N TYR A 45 15.29 -4.98 2.18
CA TYR A 45 16.11 -4.95 0.99
C TYR A 45 15.93 -3.65 0.22
N LYS A 46 17.03 -3.19 -0.38
CA LYS A 46 17.03 -2.08 -1.34
C LYS A 46 17.34 -2.65 -2.72
N ILE A 47 16.36 -2.60 -3.62
CA ILE A 47 16.47 -3.15 -4.97
C ILE A 47 16.64 -2.00 -5.96
N LEU A 48 17.71 -2.05 -6.75
CA LEU A 48 17.99 -1.06 -7.78
C LEU A 48 17.28 -1.43 -9.09
N THR A 49 16.57 -0.48 -9.67
CA THR A 49 15.98 -0.57 -11.00
C THR A 49 16.97 -0.15 -12.08
N ASN A 50 16.74 -0.55 -13.33
CA ASN A 50 17.62 -0.22 -14.45
C ASN A 50 17.74 1.29 -14.70
N ASP A 51 16.67 2.04 -14.43
CA ASP A 51 16.59 3.48 -14.60
C ASP A 51 17.00 4.28 -13.35
N GLY A 52 17.30 3.60 -12.24
CA GLY A 52 18.03 4.18 -11.10
C GLY A 52 17.20 4.45 -9.85
N TYR A 53 15.91 4.10 -9.82
CA TYR A 53 15.11 4.07 -8.59
C TYR A 53 15.58 2.98 -7.63
N ILE A 54 15.50 3.27 -6.34
CA ILE A 54 15.86 2.35 -5.26
C ILE A 54 14.58 1.98 -4.50
N LEU A 55 14.14 0.74 -4.67
CA LEU A 55 12.90 0.21 -4.11
C LEU A 55 13.15 -0.41 -2.74
N GLY A 56 12.37 0.00 -1.73
CA GLY A 56 12.39 -0.63 -0.40
C GLY A 56 11.47 -1.85 -0.39
N VAL A 57 12.02 -3.05 -0.23
CA VAL A 57 11.26 -4.31 -0.26
C VAL A 57 11.45 -5.04 1.06
N PHE A 58 10.36 -5.60 1.59
CA PHE A 58 10.35 -6.30 2.87
C PHE A 58 10.13 -7.78 2.66
N ARG A 59 10.66 -8.62 3.55
CA ARG A 59 10.54 -10.06 3.46
C ARG A 59 10.21 -10.69 4.80
N ILE A 60 9.24 -11.60 4.81
CA ILE A 60 8.90 -12.49 5.91
C ILE A 60 9.31 -13.91 5.49
N PRO A 61 10.53 -14.35 5.81
CA PRO A 61 11.08 -15.61 5.26
C PRO A 61 10.38 -16.87 5.79
N TYR A 62 9.74 -16.81 6.96
CA TYR A 62 8.99 -17.92 7.57
C TYR A 62 7.97 -17.40 8.59
N GLY A 63 6.94 -18.21 8.86
CA GLY A 63 5.91 -17.91 9.87
C GLY A 63 6.40 -18.03 11.32
N ARG A 64 5.53 -17.74 12.29
CA ARG A 64 5.91 -17.65 13.73
C ARG A 64 6.51 -18.92 14.32
N ASN A 65 6.07 -20.07 13.83
CA ASN A 65 6.54 -21.39 14.25
C ASN A 65 7.56 -22.01 13.29
N GLY A 66 7.98 -21.26 12.26
CA GLY A 66 8.95 -21.68 11.27
C GLY A 66 10.40 -21.33 11.66
N SER A 67 11.32 -21.70 10.79
CA SER A 67 12.74 -21.35 10.90
C SER A 67 13.40 -21.19 9.52
N LEU A 68 14.66 -20.75 9.50
CA LEU A 68 15.47 -20.64 8.28
C LEU A 68 15.61 -21.96 7.50
N SER A 69 15.44 -23.11 8.15
CA SER A 69 15.46 -24.41 7.46
C SER A 69 14.14 -24.78 6.78
N THR A 70 13.10 -23.94 6.91
CA THR A 70 11.74 -24.18 6.41
C THR A 70 11.27 -23.13 5.41
N ILE A 71 12.18 -22.31 4.87
CA ILE A 71 11.86 -21.29 3.87
C ILE A 71 11.31 -22.00 2.63
N GLY A 72 10.06 -21.72 2.29
CA GLY A 72 9.39 -22.30 1.13
C GLY A 72 9.52 -21.44 -0.11
N ARG A 73 8.56 -21.61 -1.03
CA ARG A 73 8.56 -20.93 -2.32
C ARG A 73 8.33 -19.41 -2.15
N PRO A 74 9.06 -18.54 -2.86
CA PRO A 74 8.84 -17.10 -2.85
C PRO A 74 7.48 -16.70 -3.43
N VAL A 75 6.79 -15.79 -2.73
CA VAL A 75 5.57 -15.11 -3.18
C VAL A 75 5.74 -13.60 -3.04
N LEU A 76 5.64 -12.87 -4.15
CA LEU A 76 5.65 -11.41 -4.18
C LEU A 76 4.22 -10.87 -4.08
N LEU A 77 3.96 -10.05 -3.05
CA LEU A 77 2.71 -9.32 -2.83
C LEU A 77 2.89 -7.86 -3.28
N GLN A 78 2.07 -7.41 -4.24
CA GLN A 78 2.16 -6.07 -4.82
C GLN A 78 0.90 -5.22 -4.54
N HIS A 79 1.10 -4.11 -3.85
CA HIS A 79 0.05 -3.18 -3.44
C HIS A 79 -0.59 -2.40 -4.62
N GLY A 80 -1.64 -1.64 -4.32
CA GLY A 80 -2.40 -0.84 -5.28
C GLY A 80 -1.94 0.62 -5.44
N LEU A 81 -2.80 1.44 -6.04
CA LEU A 81 -2.59 2.88 -6.24
C LEU A 81 -2.59 3.61 -4.88
N LEU A 82 -1.61 4.50 -4.66
CA LEU A 82 -1.44 5.28 -3.42
C LEU A 82 -1.36 4.41 -2.15
N ASP A 83 -0.77 3.23 -2.28
CA ASP A 83 -0.65 2.22 -1.23
C ASP A 83 0.84 1.87 -0.98
N SER A 84 1.09 0.95 -0.05
CA SER A 84 2.41 0.42 0.25
C SER A 84 2.34 -1.06 0.65
N ALA A 85 3.51 -1.68 0.81
CA ALA A 85 3.64 -3.04 1.34
C ALA A 85 2.86 -3.30 2.65
N THR A 86 2.62 -2.26 3.46
CA THR A 86 1.92 -2.35 4.75
C THR A 86 0.52 -2.94 4.63
N THR A 87 -0.17 -2.75 3.50
CA THR A 87 -1.52 -3.31 3.23
C THR A 87 -1.62 -4.81 3.51
N TRP A 88 -0.53 -5.55 3.28
CA TRP A 88 -0.48 -7.01 3.41
C TRP A 88 -0.28 -7.51 4.84
N VAL A 89 0.03 -6.60 5.77
CA VAL A 89 0.45 -6.89 7.16
C VAL A 89 -0.20 -5.95 8.18
N MET A 90 -1.18 -5.14 7.77
CA MET A 90 -1.80 -4.10 8.59
C MET A 90 -2.89 -4.59 9.54
N ASN A 91 -3.36 -5.84 9.46
CA ASN A 91 -4.37 -6.37 10.37
C ASN A 91 -3.74 -7.41 11.32
N PHE A 92 -4.57 -8.26 11.94
CA PHE A 92 -4.08 -9.37 12.75
C PHE A 92 -3.44 -10.48 11.89
N PRO A 93 -2.57 -11.33 12.48
CA PRO A 93 -1.92 -12.45 11.79
C PRO A 93 -2.85 -13.37 10.98
N ASP A 94 -4.04 -13.63 11.49
CA ASP A 94 -5.07 -14.49 10.86
C ASP A 94 -5.94 -13.75 9.84
N GLN A 95 -5.71 -12.46 9.63
CA GLN A 95 -6.49 -11.58 8.75
C GLN A 95 -5.64 -10.91 7.66
N SER A 96 -4.31 -10.99 7.74
CA SER A 96 -3.42 -10.34 6.79
C SER A 96 -2.72 -11.38 5.92
N LEU A 97 -2.85 -11.23 4.60
CA LEU A 97 -2.37 -12.24 3.64
C LEU A 97 -0.87 -12.52 3.79
N GLY A 98 -0.06 -11.51 4.11
CA GLY A 98 1.39 -11.69 4.31
C GLY A 98 1.70 -12.65 5.45
N TYR A 99 0.99 -12.52 6.57
CA TYR A 99 1.15 -13.41 7.72
C TYR A 99 0.59 -14.81 7.45
N ILE A 100 -0.60 -14.90 6.83
CA ILE A 100 -1.24 -16.18 6.49
C ILE A 100 -0.36 -17.01 5.57
N LEU A 101 0.28 -16.40 4.56
CA LEU A 101 1.19 -17.09 3.67
C LEU A 101 2.47 -17.54 4.38
N ALA A 102 3.04 -16.71 5.25
CA ALA A 102 4.23 -17.07 6.02
C ALA A 102 3.95 -18.25 6.98
N ASP A 103 2.82 -18.23 7.70
CA ASP A 103 2.38 -19.34 8.57
C ASP A 103 2.03 -20.60 7.75
N ALA A 104 1.67 -20.46 6.48
CA ALA A 104 1.48 -21.57 5.53
C ALA A 104 2.79 -22.08 4.89
N GLY A 105 3.95 -21.52 5.25
CA GLY A 105 5.27 -21.98 4.81
C GLY A 105 5.79 -21.37 3.51
N TYR A 106 5.24 -20.24 3.05
CA TYR A 106 5.80 -19.49 1.93
C TYR A 106 6.89 -18.50 2.37
N ASP A 107 7.82 -18.21 1.47
CA ASP A 107 8.76 -17.10 1.61
C ASP A 107 8.09 -15.82 1.08
N VAL A 108 7.65 -14.94 1.97
CA VAL A 108 6.77 -13.82 1.58
C VAL A 108 7.60 -12.56 1.33
N TRP A 109 7.43 -11.97 0.16
CA TRP A 109 8.07 -10.73 -0.26
C TRP A 109 7.00 -9.65 -0.47
N LEU A 110 7.21 -8.48 0.13
CA LEU A 110 6.29 -7.35 0.09
C LEU A 110 6.90 -6.24 -0.76
N GLY A 111 6.42 -6.12 -2.00
CA GLY A 111 6.94 -5.17 -2.98
C GLY A 111 6.43 -3.76 -2.74
N ASN A 112 7.29 -2.77 -2.99
CA ASN A 112 6.92 -1.36 -3.10
C ASN A 112 7.37 -0.85 -4.46
N VAL A 113 6.55 0.03 -5.06
CA VAL A 113 6.88 0.70 -6.33
C VAL A 113 7.52 2.06 -6.08
N ARG A 114 8.25 2.56 -7.07
CA ARG A 114 8.86 3.90 -7.10
C ARG A 114 7.88 4.99 -6.65
N GLY A 115 8.40 5.95 -5.88
CA GLY A 115 7.67 7.12 -5.42
C GLY A 115 6.83 6.94 -4.15
N ASN A 116 6.53 5.71 -3.72
CA ASN A 116 5.86 5.53 -2.43
C ASN A 116 6.82 5.74 -1.24
N TYR A 117 6.28 5.75 -0.02
CA TYR A 117 7.04 6.05 1.20
C TYR A 117 8.33 5.23 1.37
N TYR A 118 8.33 3.96 0.95
CA TYR A 118 9.48 3.06 1.10
C TYR A 118 10.43 3.07 -0.10
N SER A 119 10.05 3.69 -1.22
CA SER A 119 10.79 3.67 -2.49
C SER A 119 10.96 5.08 -3.06
N ARG A 120 11.22 6.05 -2.17
CA ARG A 120 11.41 7.47 -2.49
C ARG A 120 12.89 7.84 -2.57
N ALA A 121 13.65 7.12 -3.40
CA ALA A 121 15.09 7.31 -3.58
C ALA A 121 15.54 6.95 -5.00
N HIS A 122 16.54 7.66 -5.51
CA HIS A 122 17.12 7.46 -6.84
C HIS A 122 18.63 7.68 -6.80
N THR A 123 19.37 7.08 -7.73
CA THR A 123 20.82 7.26 -7.91
C THR A 123 21.26 8.63 -8.44
N LYS A 124 20.32 9.44 -8.94
CA LYS A 124 20.62 10.68 -9.68
C LYS A 124 19.77 11.86 -9.20
N TYR A 125 18.45 11.65 -9.09
CA TYR A 125 17.50 12.71 -8.79
C TYR A 125 17.13 12.75 -7.29
N ASP A 126 17.02 13.94 -6.72
CA ASP A 126 16.49 14.16 -5.38
C ASP A 126 14.96 14.33 -5.42
N PRO A 127 14.18 13.46 -4.77
CA PRO A 127 12.72 13.52 -4.78
C PRO A 127 12.12 14.81 -4.21
N ASN A 128 12.90 15.63 -3.50
CA ASN A 128 12.46 16.90 -2.93
C ASN A 128 12.74 18.11 -3.83
N HIS A 129 13.60 17.97 -4.83
CA HIS A 129 14.10 19.10 -5.61
C HIS A 129 13.98 18.91 -7.13
N ASP A 130 14.03 17.66 -7.61
CA ASP A 130 14.07 17.35 -9.03
C ASP A 130 12.71 16.79 -9.50
N GLU A 131 12.07 17.49 -10.45
CA GLU A 131 10.79 17.04 -11.04
C GLU A 131 10.97 15.72 -11.81
N GLU A 132 12.16 15.47 -12.33
CA GLU A 132 12.53 14.25 -13.06
C GLU A 132 12.44 12.99 -12.20
N PHE A 133 12.48 13.11 -10.86
CA PHE A 133 12.19 11.98 -9.98
C PHE A 133 10.73 11.51 -10.07
N TRP A 134 9.80 12.41 -10.42
CA TRP A 134 8.37 12.14 -10.45
C TRP A 134 7.84 11.91 -11.87
N ASP A 135 8.70 11.97 -12.89
CA ASP A 135 8.37 11.70 -14.29
C ASP A 135 8.33 10.19 -14.57
N PHE A 136 7.36 9.52 -13.96
CA PHE A 136 7.07 8.11 -14.17
C PHE A 136 5.56 7.84 -14.08
N SER A 137 5.16 6.68 -14.58
CA SER A 137 3.82 6.15 -14.47
C SER A 137 3.84 4.67 -14.08
N TRP A 138 2.66 4.04 -14.09
CA TRP A 138 2.55 2.60 -13.89
C TRP A 138 3.22 1.78 -15.01
N ASP A 139 3.44 2.37 -16.19
CA ASP A 139 4.18 1.73 -17.28
C ASP A 139 5.62 1.44 -16.85
N ASP A 140 6.28 2.40 -16.21
CA ASP A 140 7.66 2.26 -15.73
C ASP A 140 7.72 1.27 -14.56
N MET A 141 6.69 1.22 -13.71
CA MET A 141 6.58 0.20 -12.67
C MET A 141 6.50 -1.22 -13.24
N ALA A 142 5.76 -1.41 -14.33
CA ALA A 142 5.66 -2.71 -15.02
C ALA A 142 6.95 -3.08 -15.77
N ARG A 143 7.61 -2.08 -16.36
CA ARG A 143 8.80 -2.27 -17.18
C ARG A 143 10.08 -2.43 -16.36
N ASP A 144 10.22 -1.72 -15.25
CA ASP A 144 11.49 -1.61 -14.51
C ASP A 144 11.36 -2.10 -13.06
N ASP A 145 10.34 -1.70 -12.31
CA ASP A 145 10.21 -2.10 -10.89
C ASP A 145 9.93 -3.60 -10.73
N LEU A 146 8.89 -4.08 -11.42
CA LEU A 146 8.45 -5.47 -11.31
C LEU A 146 9.55 -6.45 -11.73
N PRO A 147 10.24 -6.30 -12.88
CA PRO A 147 11.33 -7.20 -13.25
C PRO A 147 12.49 -7.16 -12.26
N SER A 148 12.88 -5.97 -11.80
CA SER A 148 13.97 -5.83 -10.83
C SER A 148 13.65 -6.55 -9.51
N MET A 149 12.42 -6.43 -9.00
CA MET A 149 12.00 -7.18 -7.82
C MET A 149 12.02 -8.69 -8.06
N ILE A 150 11.42 -9.18 -9.15
CA ILE A 150 11.34 -10.61 -9.44
C ILE A 150 12.72 -11.24 -9.60
N TYR A 151 13.59 -10.64 -10.42
CA TYR A 151 14.92 -11.20 -10.66
C TYR A 151 15.81 -11.14 -9.42
N TYR A 152 15.69 -10.08 -8.61
CA TYR A 152 16.39 -10.03 -7.32
C TYR A 152 15.96 -11.18 -6.40
N ILE A 153 14.66 -11.43 -6.28
CA ILE A 153 14.11 -12.50 -5.45
C ILE A 153 14.57 -13.87 -5.95
N LEU A 154 14.49 -14.12 -7.25
CA LEU A 154 14.94 -15.38 -7.85
C LEU A 154 16.45 -15.60 -7.60
N ASN A 155 17.26 -14.56 -7.80
CA ASN A 155 18.69 -14.64 -7.56
C ASN A 155 19.04 -14.83 -6.07
N MET A 156 18.29 -14.24 -5.14
CA MET A 156 18.53 -14.47 -3.72
C MET A 156 18.12 -15.89 -3.30
N THR A 157 16.92 -16.31 -3.70
CA THR A 157 16.28 -17.53 -3.20
C THR A 157 16.69 -18.77 -3.97
N GLN A 158 17.33 -18.60 -5.14
CA GLN A 158 17.72 -19.68 -6.07
C GLN A 158 16.53 -20.50 -6.59
N HIS A 159 15.30 -20.00 -6.44
CA HIS A 159 14.13 -20.57 -7.09
C HIS A 159 14.09 -20.18 -8.57
N ALA A 160 13.53 -21.04 -9.41
CA ALA A 160 13.33 -20.75 -10.83
C ALA A 160 12.10 -19.85 -11.08
N GLN A 161 11.14 -19.86 -10.16
CA GLN A 161 9.85 -19.17 -10.33
C GLN A 161 9.24 -18.76 -8.99
N ILE A 162 8.60 -17.60 -8.97
CA ILE A 162 7.84 -17.08 -7.82
C ILE A 162 6.32 -17.27 -8.01
N GLY A 163 5.55 -17.09 -6.94
CA GLY A 163 4.15 -16.67 -7.02
C GLY A 163 4.06 -15.15 -7.02
N TYR A 164 3.09 -14.58 -7.74
CA TYR A 164 2.81 -13.14 -7.73
C TYR A 164 1.34 -12.92 -7.36
N ILE A 165 1.08 -12.02 -6.41
CA ILE A 165 -0.27 -11.61 -6.03
C ILE A 165 -0.32 -10.09 -6.04
N GLY A 166 -1.17 -9.54 -6.91
CA GLY A 166 -1.38 -8.09 -7.02
C GLY A 166 -2.76 -7.68 -6.51
N HIS A 167 -2.85 -6.47 -5.96
CA HIS A 167 -4.13 -5.80 -5.67
C HIS A 167 -4.27 -4.52 -6.50
N SER A 168 -5.44 -4.30 -7.11
CA SER A 168 -5.76 -3.05 -7.83
C SER A 168 -4.68 -2.71 -8.89
N GLN A 169 -3.98 -1.57 -8.80
CA GLN A 169 -2.86 -1.23 -9.68
C GLN A 169 -1.73 -2.29 -9.69
N GLY A 170 -1.48 -3.00 -8.59
CA GLY A 170 -0.56 -4.14 -8.57
C GLY A 170 -0.95 -5.21 -9.59
N THR A 171 -2.25 -5.40 -9.84
CA THR A 171 -2.69 -6.30 -10.91
C THR A 171 -2.42 -5.74 -12.30
N MET A 172 -2.62 -4.44 -12.50
CA MET A 172 -2.35 -3.78 -13.78
C MET A 172 -0.86 -3.88 -14.14
N ILE A 173 0.02 -3.68 -13.16
CA ILE A 173 1.47 -3.86 -13.28
C ILE A 173 1.80 -5.29 -13.71
N GLY A 174 1.20 -6.30 -13.07
CA GLY A 174 1.36 -7.70 -13.46
C GLY A 174 0.84 -7.99 -14.87
N PHE A 175 -0.35 -7.49 -15.25
CA PHE A 175 -0.90 -7.67 -16.60
C PHE A 175 0.01 -7.07 -17.67
N ALA A 176 0.51 -5.85 -17.46
CA ALA A 176 1.43 -5.19 -18.38
C ALA A 176 2.78 -5.93 -18.46
N GLY A 177 3.37 -6.30 -17.32
CA GLY A 177 4.68 -6.95 -17.27
C GLY A 177 4.70 -8.38 -17.83
N PHE A 178 3.66 -9.18 -17.56
CA PHE A 178 3.57 -10.57 -18.02
C PHE A 178 2.91 -10.72 -19.39
N GLY A 179 2.05 -9.77 -19.77
CA GLY A 179 1.26 -9.83 -21.00
C GLY A 179 1.92 -9.18 -22.21
N HIS A 180 3.05 -8.47 -22.03
CA HIS A 180 3.76 -7.87 -23.16
C HIS A 180 4.34 -8.97 -24.08
N PRO A 181 4.11 -8.93 -25.41
CA PRO A 181 4.48 -10.02 -26.33
C PRO A 181 5.96 -10.42 -26.28
N ASP A 182 6.84 -9.45 -26.09
CA ASP A 182 8.30 -9.66 -26.01
C ASP A 182 8.80 -9.90 -24.58
N SER A 183 7.91 -9.91 -23.58
CA SER A 183 8.31 -10.20 -22.21
C SER A 183 8.70 -11.68 -22.08
N ILE A 184 9.75 -11.94 -21.33
CA ILE A 184 10.11 -13.28 -20.83
C ILE A 184 9.82 -13.42 -19.33
N LEU A 185 9.35 -12.35 -18.70
CA LEU A 185 9.15 -12.27 -17.25
C LEU A 185 8.09 -13.26 -16.74
N GLN A 186 7.07 -13.54 -17.55
CA GLN A 186 6.04 -14.55 -17.27
C GLN A 186 6.63 -15.94 -17.02
N ASN A 187 7.80 -16.28 -17.59
CA ASN A 187 8.46 -17.56 -17.34
C ASN A 187 8.97 -17.67 -15.90
N SER A 188 9.21 -16.53 -15.24
CA SER A 188 9.63 -16.41 -13.84
C SER A 188 8.45 -16.49 -12.85
N VAL A 189 7.21 -16.59 -13.34
CA VAL A 189 5.99 -16.55 -12.51
C VAL A 189 5.17 -17.82 -12.73
N SER A 190 4.96 -18.56 -11.66
CA SER A 190 4.22 -19.82 -11.67
C SER A 190 2.73 -19.68 -11.36
N PHE A 191 2.37 -18.61 -10.67
CA PHE A 191 1.03 -18.32 -10.23
C PHE A 191 0.84 -16.81 -10.19
N TYR A 192 -0.28 -16.34 -10.74
CA TYR A 192 -0.69 -14.95 -10.65
C TYR A 192 -2.09 -14.85 -10.02
N GLY A 193 -2.15 -14.37 -8.77
CA GLY A 193 -3.39 -13.99 -8.10
C GLY A 193 -3.71 -12.51 -8.32
N ALA A 194 -4.80 -12.21 -9.01
CA ALA A 194 -5.24 -10.83 -9.26
C ALA A 194 -6.44 -10.45 -8.38
N LEU A 195 -6.21 -9.65 -7.33
CA LEU A 195 -7.24 -9.18 -6.40
C LEU A 195 -7.75 -7.80 -6.83
N ALA A 196 -9.06 -7.66 -7.03
CA ALA A 196 -9.68 -6.46 -7.62
C ALA A 196 -8.98 -6.03 -8.93
N PRO A 197 -8.98 -6.89 -9.97
CA PRO A 197 -8.15 -6.70 -11.15
C PRO A 197 -8.51 -5.42 -11.93
N VAL A 198 -7.48 -4.68 -12.34
CA VAL A 198 -7.58 -3.47 -13.16
C VAL A 198 -6.82 -3.69 -14.47
N ALA A 199 -7.55 -3.65 -15.57
CA ALA A 199 -6.99 -3.67 -16.93
C ALA A 199 -7.55 -2.53 -17.78
N HIS A 200 -8.84 -2.26 -17.66
CA HIS A 200 -9.52 -1.17 -18.36
C HIS A 200 -10.40 -0.37 -17.38
N LEU A 201 -10.43 0.95 -17.54
CA LEU A 201 -11.15 1.86 -16.64
C LEU A 201 -12.45 2.43 -17.23
N GLY A 202 -12.85 2.02 -18.44
CA GLY A 202 -13.95 2.64 -19.20
C GLY A 202 -15.34 2.57 -18.55
N HIS A 203 -15.55 1.69 -17.58
CA HIS A 203 -16.85 1.50 -16.90
C HIS A 203 -16.79 1.74 -15.38
N ILE A 204 -15.73 2.34 -14.86
CA ILE A 204 -15.64 2.59 -13.42
C ILE A 204 -16.73 3.58 -12.99
N ARG A 205 -17.29 3.31 -11.81
CA ARG A 205 -18.29 4.18 -11.17
C ARG A 205 -17.68 5.16 -10.18
N SER A 206 -16.42 4.95 -9.81
CA SER A 206 -15.69 5.84 -8.92
C SER A 206 -15.60 7.26 -9.53
N PRO A 207 -15.67 8.31 -8.69
CA PRO A 207 -15.42 9.68 -9.12
C PRO A 207 -14.07 9.89 -9.84
N ILE A 208 -13.10 8.98 -9.69
CA ILE A 208 -11.80 9.06 -10.40
C ILE A 208 -11.96 9.08 -11.93
N ARG A 209 -13.08 8.59 -12.46
CA ARG A 209 -13.40 8.66 -13.90
C ARG A 209 -13.44 10.08 -14.46
N TYR A 210 -13.77 11.06 -13.61
CA TYR A 210 -13.78 12.48 -13.99
C TYR A 210 -12.37 13.07 -13.98
N LEU A 211 -11.43 12.41 -13.30
CA LEU A 211 -10.01 12.76 -13.30
C LEU A 211 -9.27 12.09 -14.47
N SER A 212 -9.78 10.98 -15.00
CA SER A 212 -9.12 10.17 -16.05
C SER A 212 -9.32 10.65 -17.49
N SER A 213 -10.06 11.73 -17.74
CA SER A 213 -10.24 12.26 -19.10
C SER A 213 -8.98 12.99 -19.56
N THR A 214 -8.27 12.42 -20.54
CA THR A 214 -6.98 12.91 -21.03
C THR A 214 -7.16 13.94 -22.15
N THR A 215 -7.52 15.17 -21.79
CA THR A 215 -7.33 16.34 -22.68
C THR A 215 -6.10 17.12 -22.22
N LYS A 216 -5.33 17.70 -23.16
CA LYS A 216 -4.12 18.50 -22.83
C LYS A 216 -4.45 19.65 -21.87
N GLU A 217 -5.64 20.20 -21.98
CA GLU A 217 -6.17 21.23 -21.09
C GLU A 217 -6.34 20.74 -19.66
N LEU A 218 -6.70 19.46 -19.48
CA LEU A 218 -6.88 18.87 -18.15
C LEU A 218 -5.54 18.47 -17.54
N GLU A 219 -4.59 18.01 -18.35
CA GLU A 219 -3.20 17.78 -17.93
C GLU A 219 -2.56 19.07 -17.39
N LEU A 220 -2.71 20.18 -18.12
CA LEU A 220 -2.27 21.50 -17.64
C LEU A 220 -2.98 21.89 -16.33
N TYR A 221 -4.29 21.68 -16.25
CA TYR A 221 -5.05 21.95 -15.03
C TYR A 221 -4.57 21.11 -13.84
N TRP A 222 -4.26 19.83 -14.05
CA TRP A 222 -3.71 18.95 -13.02
C TRP A 222 -2.33 19.39 -12.57
N HIS A 223 -1.45 19.78 -13.49
CA HIS A 223 -0.15 20.34 -13.12
C HIS A 223 -0.25 21.64 -12.34
N LEU A 224 -1.24 22.49 -12.65
CA LEU A 224 -1.49 23.72 -11.90
C LEU A 224 -2.07 23.44 -10.50
N LEU A 225 -2.92 22.44 -10.36
CA LEU A 225 -3.55 22.10 -9.08
C LEU A 225 -2.65 21.30 -8.13
N PHE A 226 -1.99 20.27 -8.66
CA PHE A 226 -1.26 19.27 -7.88
C PHE A 226 0.25 19.38 -8.02
N GLY A 227 0.74 20.21 -8.95
CA GLY A 227 2.15 20.30 -9.30
C GLY A 227 2.59 19.17 -10.24
N ARG A 228 3.92 19.05 -10.40
CA ARG A 228 4.58 18.02 -11.21
C ARG A 228 5.32 16.98 -10.37
N ASN A 229 5.24 17.12 -9.04
CA ASN A 229 5.96 16.30 -8.08
C ASN A 229 5.00 15.30 -7.41
N GLU A 230 5.28 14.93 -6.16
CA GLU A 230 4.50 13.96 -5.38
C GLU A 230 3.00 14.32 -5.27
N PHE A 231 2.14 13.40 -5.68
CA PHE A 231 0.69 13.52 -5.53
C PHE A 231 0.27 13.12 -4.11
N LEU A 232 -0.18 14.09 -3.31
CA LEU A 232 -0.65 13.91 -1.92
C LEU A 232 0.37 13.23 -0.98
N PRO A 233 1.54 13.85 -0.73
CA PRO A 233 2.56 13.28 0.16
C PRO A 233 2.05 13.05 1.59
N SER A 234 2.50 11.96 2.22
CA SER A 234 2.28 11.67 3.65
C SER A 234 3.08 12.63 4.54
N SER A 235 2.67 13.89 4.60
CA SER A 235 3.29 14.93 5.44
C SER A 235 2.77 14.88 6.88
N TYR A 236 3.48 15.55 7.80
CA TYR A 236 3.01 15.74 9.18
C TYR A 236 1.61 16.37 9.23
N ILE A 237 1.30 17.28 8.30
CA ILE A 237 -0.01 17.93 8.21
C ILE A 237 -1.08 16.94 7.74
N ILE A 238 -0.79 16.10 6.75
CA ILE A 238 -1.73 15.07 6.27
C ILE A 238 -1.95 13.99 7.33
N LYS A 239 -0.91 13.58 8.07
CA LYS A 239 -1.03 12.67 9.22
C LYS A 239 -1.85 13.29 10.34
N TRP A 240 -1.60 14.54 10.69
CA TRP A 240 -2.35 15.26 11.73
C TRP A 240 -3.82 15.47 11.33
N LEU A 241 -4.08 15.82 10.07
CA LEU A 241 -5.42 15.89 9.51
C LEU A 241 -6.09 14.51 9.51
N GLY A 242 -5.37 13.42 9.22
CA GLY A 242 -5.87 12.05 9.34
C GLY A 242 -6.25 11.69 10.77
N ILE A 243 -5.39 11.94 11.76
CA ILE A 243 -5.69 11.66 13.18
C ILE A 243 -6.89 12.48 13.67
N PHE A 244 -7.01 13.75 13.27
CA PHE A 244 -8.11 14.62 13.68
C PHE A 244 -9.42 14.32 12.92
N ALA A 245 -9.32 13.96 11.64
CA ALA A 245 -10.47 13.67 10.78
C ALA A 245 -11.00 12.25 10.97
N CYS A 246 -10.14 11.25 11.17
CA CYS A 246 -10.54 9.85 11.32
C CYS A 246 -10.77 9.45 12.79
N GLY A 247 -10.12 10.12 13.76
CA GLY A 247 -10.27 9.78 15.19
C GLY A 247 -11.55 10.28 15.88
N GLU A 248 -12.35 11.13 15.22
CA GLU A 248 -13.63 11.67 15.71
C GLU A 248 -14.79 11.05 14.92
N ILE A 249 -15.72 10.33 15.58
CA ILE A 249 -16.81 9.51 14.98
C ILE A 249 -17.56 10.19 13.83
N ILE A 250 -17.81 11.51 13.92
CA ILE A 250 -18.56 12.26 12.91
C ILE A 250 -17.69 12.59 11.70
N LEU A 251 -16.42 12.94 11.92
CA LEU A 251 -15.49 13.28 10.85
C LEU A 251 -14.95 12.03 10.15
N ASP A 252 -14.86 10.88 10.85
CA ASP A 252 -14.40 9.61 10.30
C ASP A 252 -15.28 9.14 9.13
N HIS A 253 -16.59 9.09 9.40
CA HIS A 253 -17.61 8.81 8.40
C HIS A 253 -17.62 9.82 7.23
N ILE A 254 -17.20 11.07 7.46
CA ILE A 254 -17.27 12.16 6.47
C ILE A 254 -15.99 12.29 5.64
N LEU A 255 -14.82 11.93 6.15
CA LEU A 255 -13.54 12.22 5.48
C LEU A 255 -12.80 10.94 5.13
N CYS A 256 -12.58 10.04 6.08
CA CYS A 256 -11.67 8.91 5.90
C CYS A 256 -12.37 7.76 5.19
N GLN A 257 -13.60 7.47 5.61
CA GLN A 257 -14.48 6.58 4.86
C GLN A 257 -14.76 7.16 3.47
N ASN A 258 -15.04 8.46 3.32
CA ASN A 258 -15.36 9.05 2.01
C ASN A 258 -14.18 9.16 1.03
N ILE A 259 -12.94 9.41 1.47
CA ILE A 259 -11.77 9.41 0.58
C ILE A 259 -11.49 7.99 0.07
N LEU A 260 -11.55 6.99 0.97
CA LEU A 260 -11.49 5.58 0.58
C LEU A 260 -12.67 5.20 -0.32
N PHE A 261 -13.88 5.72 -0.08
CA PHE A 261 -15.04 5.51 -0.94
C PHE A 261 -14.91 6.17 -2.31
N ILE A 262 -14.26 7.33 -2.39
CA ILE A 262 -14.00 8.02 -3.65
C ILE A 262 -13.03 7.19 -4.50
N LEU A 263 -11.97 6.64 -3.91
CA LEU A 263 -10.95 5.88 -4.64
C LEU A 263 -11.38 4.44 -4.92
N CYS A 264 -11.91 3.75 -3.91
CA CYS A 264 -12.10 2.29 -3.91
C CYS A 264 -13.58 1.86 -3.81
N GLY A 265 -14.51 2.82 -3.60
CA GLY A 265 -15.94 2.56 -3.50
C GLY A 265 -16.44 2.35 -2.05
N PRO A 266 -17.75 2.47 -1.83
CA PRO A 266 -18.36 2.37 -0.50
C PRO A 266 -18.20 0.97 0.13
N GLU A 267 -17.71 0.93 1.36
CA GLU A 267 -17.64 -0.24 2.26
C GLU A 267 -18.43 0.09 3.53
N LYS A 268 -19.27 -0.82 4.04
CA LYS A 268 -20.09 -0.56 5.24
C LYS A 268 -20.18 -1.73 6.22
N LYS A 269 -19.58 -2.90 5.95
CA LYS A 269 -19.85 -4.14 6.71
C LYS A 269 -18.66 -5.05 6.96
N ASN A 270 -17.59 -4.95 6.19
CA ASN A 270 -16.46 -5.88 6.19
C ASN A 270 -15.15 -5.22 6.66
N MET A 271 -15.16 -3.92 6.93
CA MET A 271 -14.02 -3.21 7.50
C MET A 271 -14.04 -3.32 9.04
N ASN A 272 -12.88 -3.59 9.63
CA ASN A 272 -12.73 -3.53 11.07
C ASN A 272 -12.60 -2.08 11.51
N GLU A 273 -13.70 -1.48 11.97
CA GLU A 273 -13.75 -0.07 12.41
C GLU A 273 -12.75 0.22 13.53
N THR A 274 -12.35 -0.77 14.35
CA THR A 274 -11.35 -0.56 15.41
C THR A 274 -9.93 -0.36 14.89
N ARG A 275 -9.69 -0.61 13.59
CA ARG A 275 -8.38 -0.52 12.93
C ARG A 275 -8.28 0.69 11.99
N ILE A 276 -9.30 1.53 11.98
CA ILE A 276 -9.30 2.82 11.28
C ILE A 276 -8.77 3.87 12.29
N PRO A 277 -7.85 4.77 11.88
CA PRO A 277 -7.30 5.82 12.74
C PRO A 277 -8.37 6.74 13.32
#